data_AF-W4IGZ6-F1
#
_entry.id   AF-W4IGZ6-F1
#
_cell.length_a   1.000
_cell.length_b   1.000
_cell.length_c   1.000
_cell.angle_alpha   90.00
_cell.angle_beta   90.00
_cell.angle_gamma   90.00
#
_symmetry.space_group_name_H-M   'P 1'
#
loop_
_entity.id
_entity.type
_entity.pdbx_description
1 polymer ?
#
loop_
_entity_poly.entity_id
_entity_poly.type
_entity_poly.pdbx_seq_one_letter_code
_entity_poly.pdbx_strand_id
1 'polypeptide(L)'
;MARSSAVGTQKTVMQIEEQFQQEAKQKANGTPWETNKNDVNQNHQNVLLPPRRRHMCTSNLENLNVDSEGLSGNHVSDSLLGDVVLTAKREG
;
A
#
# COMPACT_ATOMS: atom_id res chain seq x y z
N MET A 1 -23.80 -13.58 -46.46
CA MET A 1 -24.04 -12.27 -45.83
C MET A 1 -24.80 -12.47 -44.53
N ALA A 2 -24.38 -11.73 -43.48
CA ALA A 2 -25.01 -11.59 -42.15
C ALA A 2 -25.09 -12.89 -41.31
N ARG A 3 -24.69 -12.91 -40.04
CA ARG A 3 -25.00 -11.93 -39.00
C ARG A 3 -23.85 -11.78 -37.99
N SER A 4 -23.64 -10.52 -37.64
CA SER A 4 -22.81 -10.03 -36.54
C SER A 4 -23.15 -10.73 -35.22
N SER A 5 -22.13 -11.15 -34.46
CA SER A 5 -22.29 -11.55 -33.06
C SER A 5 -21.34 -10.70 -32.20
N ALA A 6 -21.81 -9.52 -31.83
CA ALA A 6 -21.18 -8.62 -30.86
C ALA A 6 -21.41 -9.11 -29.41
N VAL A 7 -21.25 -10.41 -29.15
CA VAL A 7 -21.37 -11.03 -27.82
C VAL A 7 -19.97 -11.26 -27.24
N GLY A 8 -19.10 -10.25 -27.38
CA GLY A 8 -17.71 -10.31 -26.91
C GLY A 8 -17.40 -9.29 -25.82
N THR A 9 -18.01 -8.11 -25.88
CA THR A 9 -17.65 -6.96 -25.03
C THR A 9 -18.54 -6.79 -23.80
N GLN A 10 -19.82 -7.18 -23.85
CA GLN A 10 -20.71 -7.09 -22.68
C GLN A 10 -20.42 -8.14 -21.60
N LYS A 11 -19.92 -9.32 -22.00
CA LYS A 11 -19.47 -10.34 -21.04
C LYS A 11 -18.35 -9.79 -20.14
N THR A 12 -17.37 -9.11 -20.73
CA THR A 12 -16.23 -8.56 -20.01
C THR A 12 -16.62 -7.40 -19.09
N VAL A 13 -17.54 -6.51 -19.49
CA VAL A 13 -17.99 -5.41 -18.64
C VAL A 13 -18.71 -5.92 -17.39
N MET A 14 -19.66 -6.86 -17.54
CA MET A 14 -20.34 -7.44 -16.38
C MET A 14 -19.39 -8.23 -15.48
N GLN A 15 -18.41 -8.94 -16.05
CA GLN A 15 -17.38 -9.65 -15.29
C GLN A 15 -16.45 -8.70 -14.54
N ILE A 16 -16.10 -7.55 -15.11
CA ILE A 16 -15.29 -6.52 -14.45
C ILE A 16 -16.07 -5.85 -13.31
N GLU A 17 -17.36 -5.58 -13.49
CA GLU A 17 -18.21 -5.05 -12.42
C GLU A 17 -18.39 -6.06 -11.30
N GLU A 18 -18.64 -7.34 -11.60
CA GLU A 18 -18.66 -8.39 -10.59
C GLU A 18 -17.33 -8.50 -9.84
N GLN A 19 -16.20 -8.37 -10.53
CA GLN A 19 -14.87 -8.41 -9.93
C GLN A 19 -14.61 -7.19 -9.03
N PHE A 20 -15.00 -6.00 -9.45
CA PHE A 20 -14.92 -4.79 -8.63
C PHE A 20 -15.83 -4.87 -7.39
N GLN A 21 -17.04 -5.40 -7.54
CA GLN A 21 -17.95 -5.63 -6.41
C GLN A 21 -17.42 -6.70 -5.45
N GLN A 22 -16.75 -7.72 -5.98
CA GLN A 22 -16.12 -8.77 -5.19
C GLN A 22 -14.94 -8.21 -4.39
N GLU A 23 -14.06 -7.41 -5.00
CA GLU A 23 -12.94 -6.75 -4.34
C GLU A 23 -13.40 -5.75 -3.27
N ALA A 24 -14.47 -4.99 -3.55
CA ALA A 24 -15.07 -4.08 -2.59
C ALA A 24 -15.65 -4.83 -1.38
N LYS A 25 -16.33 -5.97 -1.60
CA LYS A 25 -16.81 -6.85 -0.52
C LYS A 25 -15.65 -7.45 0.27
N GLN A 26 -14.57 -7.87 -0.38
CA GLN A 26 -13.37 -8.37 0.30
C GLN A 26 -12.72 -7.27 1.16
N LYS A 27 -12.64 -6.03 0.65
CA LYS A 27 -12.14 -4.88 1.40
C LYS A 27 -13.04 -4.56 2.60
N ALA A 28 -14.36 -4.71 2.47
CA ALA A 28 -15.33 -4.51 3.55
C ALA A 28 -15.24 -5.58 4.65
N ASN A 29 -14.97 -6.84 4.29
CA ASN A 29 -14.72 -7.92 5.26
C ASN A 29 -13.34 -7.81 5.93
N GLY A 30 -12.47 -6.93 5.42
CA GLY A 30 -11.12 -6.73 5.89
C GLY A 30 -10.14 -7.74 5.29
N THR A 31 -8.92 -7.29 5.04
CA THR A 31 -7.84 -8.17 4.61
C THR A 31 -7.36 -9.01 5.79
N PRO A 32 -7.12 -10.32 5.63
CA PRO A 32 -6.60 -11.15 6.71
C PRO A 32 -5.19 -10.72 7.13
N TRP A 33 -4.85 -11.05 8.37
CA TRP A 33 -3.50 -10.89 8.90
C TRP A 33 -2.66 -12.07 8.43
N GLU A 34 -1.48 -11.78 7.89
CA GLU A 34 -0.63 -12.77 7.26
C GLU A 34 0.78 -12.67 7.82
N THR A 35 1.48 -13.80 7.85
CA THR A 35 2.93 -13.82 8.09
C THR A 35 3.65 -13.50 6.79
N ASN A 36 4.61 -12.58 6.81
CA ASN A 36 5.54 -12.39 5.69
C ASN A 36 6.98 -12.48 6.18
N LYS A 37 7.68 -13.56 5.82
CA LYS A 37 9.06 -13.81 6.26
C LYS A 37 10.07 -12.80 5.74
N ASN A 38 9.75 -12.09 4.65
CA ASN A 38 10.64 -11.09 4.06
C ASN A 38 10.47 -9.71 4.72
N ASP A 39 9.32 -9.45 5.34
CA ASP A 39 8.99 -8.14 5.93
C ASP A 39 9.22 -8.11 7.45
N VAL A 40 9.65 -9.24 8.04
CA VAL A 40 9.87 -9.39 9.48
C VAL A 40 11.30 -9.79 9.77
N ASN A 41 11.74 -9.48 10.99
CA ASN A 41 13.05 -9.91 11.45
C ASN A 41 13.16 -11.45 11.38
N GLN A 42 14.34 -11.94 10.96
CA GLN A 42 14.61 -13.38 10.79
C GLN A 42 14.37 -14.19 12.08
N ASN A 43 14.53 -13.56 13.25
CA ASN A 43 14.29 -14.18 14.56
C ASN A 43 12.79 -14.28 14.92
N HIS A 44 11.89 -13.67 14.15
CA HIS A 44 10.47 -13.51 14.45
C HIS A 44 9.56 -13.82 13.25
N GLN A 45 9.78 -14.97 12.58
CA GLN A 45 9.06 -15.35 11.36
C GLN A 45 7.57 -15.65 11.53
N ASN A 46 7.11 -15.91 12.76
CA ASN A 46 5.73 -16.30 13.05
C ASN A 46 4.85 -15.11 13.48
N VAL A 47 5.30 -13.88 13.28
CA VAL A 47 4.54 -12.67 13.60
C VAL A 47 3.50 -12.40 12.50
N LEU A 48 2.24 -12.22 12.92
CA LEU A 48 1.16 -11.81 12.03
C LEU A 48 1.19 -10.30 11.84
N LEU A 49 1.34 -9.85 10.60
CA LEU A 49 1.33 -8.42 10.26
C LEU A 49 -0.10 -7.97 9.92
N PRO A 50 -0.62 -6.93 10.59
CA PRO A 50 -1.89 -6.36 10.19
C PRO A 50 -1.77 -5.75 8.78
N PRO A 51 -2.79 -5.87 7.91
CA PRO A 51 -2.78 -5.30 6.57
C PRO A 51 -2.41 -3.81 6.53
N ARG A 52 -2.87 -3.03 7.52
CA ARG A 52 -2.53 -1.61 7.64
C ARG A 52 -1.02 -1.38 7.78
N ARG A 53 -0.28 -2.25 8.49
CA ARG A 53 1.18 -2.11 8.66
C ARG A 53 1.96 -2.50 7.40
N ARG A 54 1.41 -3.40 6.59
CA ARG A 54 1.97 -3.79 5.27
C ARG A 54 1.86 -2.67 4.23
N HIS A 55 0.87 -1.80 4.38
CA HIS A 55 0.61 -0.69 3.46
C HIS A 55 0.72 0.67 4.15
N MET A 56 1.63 0.78 5.14
CA MET A 56 1.87 2.04 5.83
C MET A 56 2.62 3.02 4.92
N CYS A 57 2.22 4.29 4.91
CA CYS A 57 2.75 5.31 4.02
C CYS A 57 4.10 5.89 4.50
N THR A 58 5.14 5.05 4.60
CA THR A 58 6.51 5.43 5.06
C THR A 58 7.54 5.64 3.95
N SER A 59 7.12 5.63 2.69
CA SER A 59 8.02 5.66 1.54
C SER A 59 8.97 6.86 1.48
N ASN A 60 8.58 8.01 2.04
CA ASN A 60 9.47 9.17 2.15
C ASN A 60 10.63 8.91 3.13
N LEU A 61 10.38 8.22 4.24
CA LEU A 61 11.40 7.88 5.22
C LEU A 61 12.31 6.75 4.72
N GLU A 62 11.79 5.85 3.89
CA GLU A 62 12.58 4.79 3.25
C GLU A 62 13.54 5.32 2.18
N ASN A 63 13.24 6.48 1.60
CA ASN A 63 14.03 7.13 0.55
C ASN A 63 14.59 8.48 1.02
N LEU A 64 14.91 8.58 2.30
CA LEU A 64 15.43 9.81 2.90
C LEU A 64 16.80 10.16 2.31
N ASN A 65 16.97 11.37 1.79
CA ASN A 65 18.26 11.86 1.32
C ASN A 65 19.02 12.55 2.46
N VAL A 66 19.92 11.82 3.11
CA VAL A 66 20.72 12.35 4.25
C VAL A 66 21.72 13.43 3.85
N ASP A 67 22.03 13.56 2.56
CA ASP A 67 22.91 14.61 2.05
C ASP A 67 22.14 15.92 1.75
N SER A 68 20.81 15.91 1.87
CA SER A 68 19.99 17.10 1.63
C SER A 68 20.13 18.14 2.74
N GLU A 69 19.90 19.41 2.35
CA GLU A 69 19.96 20.54 3.28
C GLU A 69 18.97 20.37 4.43
N GLY A 70 19.44 20.52 5.66
CA GLY A 70 18.65 20.32 6.88
C GLY A 70 18.68 18.89 7.43
N LEU A 71 18.97 17.87 6.61
CA LEU A 71 19.19 16.48 7.07
C LEU A 71 20.67 16.14 7.29
N SER A 72 21.54 17.14 7.19
CA SER A 72 22.96 17.08 7.54
C SER A 72 23.34 18.24 8.48
N GLY A 73 24.24 18.00 9.43
CA GLY A 73 24.76 19.00 10.36
C GLY A 73 24.07 19.02 11.74
N ASN A 74 23.91 20.22 12.32
CA ASN A 74 23.46 20.37 13.73
C ASN A 74 21.93 20.45 13.90
N HIS A 75 21.17 20.63 12.83
CA HIS A 75 19.70 20.83 12.86
C HIS A 75 18.90 19.65 12.29
N VAL A 76 19.53 18.47 12.23
CA VAL A 76 18.95 17.25 11.62
C VAL A 76 17.62 16.85 12.26
N SER A 77 17.47 17.09 13.57
CA SER A 77 16.25 16.76 14.30
C SER A 77 15.02 17.51 13.77
N ASP A 78 15.18 18.77 13.37
CA ASP A 78 14.06 19.63 12.98
C ASP A 78 13.53 19.22 11.60
N SER A 79 14.45 18.96 10.66
CA SER A 79 14.11 18.45 9.33
C SER A 79 13.55 17.03 9.39
N LEU A 80 14.14 16.13 10.19
CA LEU A 80 13.62 14.78 10.37
C LEU A 80 12.21 14.78 10.97
N LEU A 81 11.94 15.66 11.93
CA LEU A 81 10.60 15.82 12.49
C LEU A 81 9.61 16.28 11.41
N GLY A 82 10.04 17.18 10.52
CA GLY A 82 9.25 17.59 9.36
C GLY A 82 8.85 16.41 8.47
N ASP A 83 9.79 15.53 8.14
CA ASP A 83 9.52 14.32 7.34
C ASP A 83 8.59 13.34 8.05
N VAL A 84 8.77 13.14 9.36
CA VAL A 84 7.91 12.27 10.17
C VAL A 84 6.47 12.80 10.22
N VAL A 85 6.29 14.11 10.41
CA VAL A 85 4.96 14.74 10.40
C VAL A 85 4.32 14.65 9.01
N LEU A 86 5.11 14.79 7.95
CA LEU A 86 4.65 14.61 6.57
C LEU A 86 4.18 13.16 6.33
N THR A 87 4.92 12.17 6.79
CA THR A 87 4.53 10.75 6.77
C THR A 87 3.21 10.54 7.51
N ALA A 88 3.10 11.04 8.75
CA ALA A 88 1.91 10.89 9.57
C ALA A 88 0.66 11.50 8.90
N LYS A 89 0.81 12.67 8.25
CA LYS A 89 -0.26 13.32 7.49
C LYS A 89 -0.68 12.53 6.25
N ARG A 90 0.22 11.78 5.62
CA ARG A 90 -0.11 10.96 4.43
C ARG A 90 -0.78 9.64 4.78
N GLU A 91 -0.49 9.11 5.97
CA GLU A 91 -1.12 7.89 6.50
C GLU A 91 -2.52 8.15 7.07
N GLY A 92 -2.72 9.27 7.77
CA GLY A 92 -3.97 9.65 8.43
C GLY A 92 -5.01 10.26 7.51
#